data_AF-A0AAW1S517-F1
#
_entry.id   AF-A0AAW1S517-F1
#
_cell.length_a   1.000
_cell.length_b   1.000
_cell.length_c   1.000
_cell.angle_alpha   90.00
_cell.angle_beta   90.00
_cell.angle_gamma   90.00
#
_symmetry.space_group_name_H-M   'P 1'
#
loop_
_entity.id
_entity.type
_entity.pdbx_description
1 polymer ?
#
loop_
_entity_poly.entity_id
_entity_poly.type
_entity_poly.pdbx_seq_one_letter_code
_entity_poly.pdbx_strand_id
1 'polypeptide(L)'
;MSPAAAQEVEAALKPDLFARPQALLSINFAGVDPDDAALLAELAGGKPIRSASFAGAASPRASPSAAQLVRAVGAVGANGGAESAALEHFPLDHTALPTCGEACMEELLKEALAAQGASYAPGAGPLSGTVTLGVGDASVALDIKGLAERLWAVELAALHRSAADAAAEERRRNAQEPGRVPTPALLQATLVSPQALRASLGAADPRADAAVAMLAKAAAAAHAAVSEASGGRAAMHAALLGDVPVTGTGLKPLLQWQDAHRRRLQGTGTGASTPEEQAASVNWATSSAAWATAIILVFFALVSCYTLANMRFKLDSLLYSRQKAE
;
A
#
# COMPACT_ATOMS: atom_id res chain seq x y z
N MET A 1 -11.31 17.84 3.80
CA MET A 1 -10.26 17.61 2.80
C MET A 1 -10.08 18.90 2.02
N SER A 2 -8.86 19.39 1.84
CA SER A 2 -8.65 20.46 0.85
C SER A 2 -8.88 19.86 -0.56
N PRO A 3 -9.47 20.62 -1.49
CA PRO A 3 -9.67 20.16 -2.86
C PRO A 3 -8.35 19.81 -3.56
N ALA A 4 -7.23 20.41 -3.14
CA ALA A 4 -5.89 20.11 -3.64
C ALA A 4 -5.42 18.70 -3.24
N ALA A 5 -5.58 18.31 -1.97
CA ALA A 5 -5.20 16.97 -1.51
C ALA A 5 -6.08 15.87 -2.15
N ALA A 6 -7.35 16.18 -2.43
CA ALA A 6 -8.24 15.29 -3.16
C ALA A 6 -7.76 15.07 -4.60
N GLN A 7 -7.37 16.15 -5.30
CA GLN A 7 -6.84 16.09 -6.66
C GLN A 7 -5.48 15.41 -6.74
N GLU A 8 -4.62 15.56 -5.73
CA GLU A 8 -3.32 14.87 -5.67
C GLU A 8 -3.48 13.37 -5.44
N VAL A 9 -4.39 12.98 -4.53
CA VAL A 9 -4.75 11.57 -4.33
C VAL A 9 -5.38 10.99 -5.60
N GLU A 10 -6.27 11.74 -6.26
CA GLU A 10 -6.88 11.33 -7.54
C GLU A 10 -5.88 11.27 -8.69
N ALA A 11 -4.87 12.14 -8.72
CA ALA A 11 -3.78 12.12 -9.71
C ALA A 11 -2.75 11.03 -9.43
N ALA A 12 -2.51 10.68 -8.16
CA ALA A 12 -1.73 9.51 -7.74
C ALA A 12 -2.46 8.20 -8.04
N LEU A 13 -3.79 8.22 -7.94
CA LEU A 13 -4.67 7.12 -8.27
C LEU A 13 -5.09 7.07 -9.74
N LYS A 14 -4.74 8.07 -10.55
CA LYS A 14 -5.06 8.06 -11.99
C LYS A 14 -4.44 6.79 -12.57
N PRO A 15 -5.26 5.81 -12.91
CA PRO A 15 -4.74 4.57 -13.45
C PRO A 15 -4.09 4.97 -14.76
N ASP A 16 -2.83 4.58 -14.95
CA ASP A 16 -2.44 4.25 -16.30
C ASP A 16 -3.47 3.20 -16.76
N LEU A 17 -4.30 3.56 -17.74
CA LEU A 17 -5.41 2.75 -18.22
C LEU A 17 -4.93 1.35 -18.67
N PHE A 18 -3.62 1.16 -18.81
CA PHE A 18 -2.95 -0.06 -19.24
C PHE A 18 -2.15 -0.82 -18.15
N ALA A 19 -2.01 -0.31 -16.91
CA ALA A 19 -1.26 -1.00 -15.84
C ALA A 19 -1.97 -0.94 -14.48
N ARG A 20 -2.98 -1.80 -14.30
CA ARG A 20 -3.72 -1.92 -13.03
C ARG A 20 -2.85 -2.63 -11.96
N PRO A 21 -2.72 -2.09 -10.74
CA PRO A 21 -2.02 -2.79 -9.67
C PRO A 21 -2.84 -4.01 -9.23
N GLN A 22 -2.18 -5.15 -9.13
CA GLN A 22 -2.71 -6.43 -8.67
C GLN A 22 -2.52 -6.61 -7.17
N ALA A 23 -1.52 -5.95 -6.61
CA ALA A 23 -1.28 -5.89 -5.18
C ALA A 23 -1.13 -4.44 -4.73
N LEU A 24 -1.81 -4.08 -3.64
CA LEU A 24 -1.56 -2.84 -2.91
C LEU A 24 -0.96 -3.18 -1.55
N LEU A 25 0.24 -2.70 -1.29
CA LEU A 25 0.86 -2.74 0.02
C LEU A 25 0.57 -1.44 0.76
N SER A 26 -0.23 -1.50 1.83
CA SER A 26 -0.54 -0.34 2.67
C SER A 26 0.11 -0.49 4.05
N ILE A 27 1.14 0.32 4.32
CA ILE A 27 1.89 0.29 5.57
C ILE A 27 1.70 1.62 6.30
N ASN A 28 1.28 1.54 7.56
CA ASN A 28 1.04 2.73 8.38
C ASN A 28 2.07 2.74 9.53
N PHE A 29 2.81 3.84 9.69
CA PHE A 29 3.79 4.04 10.74
C PHE A 29 3.26 5.03 11.78
N ALA A 30 3.08 4.58 13.03
CA ALA A 30 2.75 5.46 14.15
C ALA A 30 4.02 5.92 14.89
N GLY A 31 4.06 7.19 15.31
CA GLY A 31 5.19 7.82 16.00
C GLY A 31 6.30 8.31 15.09
N VAL A 32 6.04 8.43 13.78
CA VAL A 32 6.99 8.95 12.79
C VAL A 32 6.50 10.30 12.27
N ASP A 33 7.41 11.26 12.18
CA ASP A 33 7.11 12.59 11.65
C ASP A 33 6.63 12.48 10.19
N PRO A 34 5.47 13.07 9.83
CA PRO A 34 4.98 13.11 8.46
C PRO A 34 5.98 13.65 7.43
N ASP A 35 6.91 14.51 7.85
CA ASP A 35 7.90 15.17 7.00
C ASP A 35 9.29 14.50 7.05
N ASP A 36 9.39 13.26 7.57
CA ASP A 36 10.64 12.50 7.63
C ASP A 36 11.14 12.07 6.22
N ALA A 37 11.88 12.97 5.58
CA ALA A 37 12.40 12.79 4.24
C ALA A 37 13.36 11.60 4.11
N ALA A 38 14.11 11.27 5.17
CA ALA A 38 15.04 10.15 5.17
C ALA A 38 14.28 8.82 5.13
N LEU A 39 13.23 8.68 5.97
CA LEU A 39 12.39 7.49 5.97
C LEU A 39 11.62 7.34 4.65
N LEU A 40 11.09 8.44 4.12
CA LEU A 40 10.41 8.44 2.82
C LEU A 40 11.36 7.98 1.69
N ALA A 41 12.60 8.45 1.68
CA ALA A 41 13.61 8.02 0.70
C ALA A 41 13.93 6.53 0.82
N GLU A 42 14.02 6.00 2.04
CA GLU A 42 14.24 4.58 2.31
C GLU A 42 13.05 3.72 1.81
N LEU A 43 11.81 4.13 2.13
CA LEU A 43 10.59 3.46 1.67
C LEU A 43 10.47 3.44 0.14
N ALA A 44 10.99 4.47 -0.52
CA ALA A 44 10.95 4.58 -1.97
C ALA A 44 11.96 3.68 -2.68
N GLY A 45 13.03 3.26 -1.99
CA GLY A 45 14.12 2.49 -2.60
C GLY A 45 14.69 3.16 -3.85
N GLY A 46 14.79 4.50 -3.85
CA GLY A 46 15.26 5.30 -5.00
C GLY A 46 14.24 5.53 -6.13
N LYS A 47 12.97 5.13 -5.96
CA LYS A 47 11.88 5.41 -6.92
C LYS A 47 11.23 6.77 -6.67
N PRO A 48 10.61 7.40 -7.67
CA PRO A 48 9.90 8.67 -7.47
C PRO A 48 8.71 8.50 -6.51
N ILE A 49 8.69 9.33 -5.47
CA ILE A 49 7.62 9.37 -4.46
C ILE A 49 6.60 10.42 -4.85
N ARG A 50 5.32 10.10 -4.71
CA ARG A 50 4.26 11.11 -4.65
C ARG A 50 3.79 11.20 -3.20
N SER A 51 4.19 12.27 -2.51
CA SER A 51 3.74 12.54 -1.14
C SER A 51 2.55 13.48 -1.16
N ALA A 52 1.62 13.26 -0.23
CA ALA A 52 0.54 14.18 0.07
C ALA A 52 0.52 14.35 1.60
N SER A 53 0.71 15.58 2.07
CA SER A 53 0.68 15.90 3.50
C SER A 53 -0.71 16.37 3.90
N PHE A 54 -1.26 15.78 4.97
CA PHE A 54 -2.56 16.15 5.51
C PHE A 54 -2.35 16.96 6.80
N ALA A 55 -2.10 18.26 6.65
CA ALA A 55 -2.02 19.17 7.79
C ALA A 55 -3.40 19.29 8.49
N GLY A 56 -3.46 18.99 9.80
CA GLY A 56 -4.62 19.31 10.65
C GLY A 56 -5.23 18.16 11.48
N ALA A 57 -4.56 17.02 11.65
CA ALA A 57 -5.12 15.87 12.39
C ALA A 57 -4.95 15.95 13.91
N ALA A 58 -5.38 17.05 14.55
CA ALA A 58 -5.75 17.01 15.98
C ALA A 58 -7.10 16.29 16.20
N SER A 59 -7.73 15.79 15.13
CA SER A 59 -9.00 15.06 15.20
C SER A 59 -8.83 13.63 14.70
N PRO A 60 -9.21 12.60 15.48
CA PRO A 60 -9.16 11.19 15.09
C PRO A 60 -10.07 10.83 13.90
N ARG A 61 -10.75 11.81 13.29
CA ARG A 61 -11.51 11.67 12.05
C ARG A 61 -10.66 11.77 10.77
N ALA A 62 -9.39 12.18 10.85
CA ALA A 62 -8.59 12.61 9.71
C ALA A 62 -7.46 11.65 9.27
N SER A 63 -7.73 10.35 9.09
CA SER A 63 -6.96 9.56 8.10
C SER A 63 -7.90 9.04 7.00
N PRO A 64 -8.48 9.95 6.19
CA PRO A 64 -9.33 9.58 5.06
C PRO A 64 -8.55 8.89 3.93
N SER A 65 -7.23 9.05 3.83
CA SER A 65 -6.42 8.60 2.68
C SER A 65 -6.31 7.08 2.58
N ALA A 66 -5.94 6.38 3.65
CA ALA A 66 -5.78 4.92 3.62
C ALA A 66 -7.13 4.21 3.37
N ALA A 67 -8.20 4.65 4.03
CA ALA A 67 -9.54 4.11 3.79
C ALA A 67 -10.07 4.45 2.37
N GLN A 68 -9.76 5.63 1.83
CA GLN A 68 -10.09 5.99 0.45
C GLN A 68 -9.27 5.20 -0.56
N LEU A 69 -8.03 4.83 -0.25
CA LEU A 69 -7.18 3.97 -1.09
C LEU A 69 -7.66 2.52 -1.07
N VAL A 70 -8.01 1.97 0.10
CA VAL A 70 -8.67 0.67 0.21
C VAL A 70 -9.97 0.67 -0.59
N ARG A 71 -10.74 1.77 -0.57
CA ARG A 71 -11.93 1.93 -1.43
C ARG A 71 -11.58 2.04 -2.91
N ALA A 72 -10.52 2.75 -3.28
CA ALA A 72 -10.08 2.87 -4.66
C ALA A 72 -9.67 1.49 -5.20
N VAL A 73 -8.92 0.70 -4.45
CA VAL A 73 -8.55 -0.68 -4.83
C VAL A 73 -9.75 -1.62 -4.79
N GLY A 74 -10.68 -1.47 -3.84
CA GLY A 74 -11.94 -2.22 -3.84
C GLY A 74 -12.83 -1.91 -5.06
N ALA A 75 -12.90 -0.64 -5.47
CA ALA A 75 -13.60 -0.22 -6.68
C ALA A 75 -12.93 -0.73 -7.97
N VAL A 76 -11.62 -1.01 -7.93
CA VAL A 76 -10.87 -1.62 -9.04
C VAL A 76 -11.29 -3.08 -9.28
N GLY A 77 -11.74 -3.82 -8.26
CA GLY A 77 -12.27 -5.19 -8.39
C GLY A 77 -13.69 -5.27 -8.96
N ALA A 78 -14.53 -4.25 -8.71
CA ALA A 78 -15.95 -4.30 -9.05
C ALA A 78 -16.28 -4.07 -10.56
N ASN A 79 -15.34 -3.56 -11.36
CA ASN A 79 -15.59 -3.20 -12.76
C ASN A 79 -15.39 -4.35 -13.77
N GLY A 80 -15.22 -5.58 -13.27
CA GLY A 80 -15.01 -6.79 -14.07
C GLY A 80 -16.25 -7.66 -14.23
N GLY A 81 -17.45 -7.10 -14.45
CA GLY A 81 -18.61 -7.83 -15.01
C GLY A 81 -19.15 -9.07 -14.29
N ALA A 82 -18.58 -9.49 -13.17
CA ALA A 82 -19.03 -10.60 -12.36
C ALA A 82 -18.93 -10.18 -10.89
N GLU A 83 -20.00 -10.46 -10.14
CA GLU A 83 -20.10 -10.47 -8.67
C GLU A 83 -18.88 -9.89 -7.93
N SER A 84 -18.95 -8.63 -7.52
CA SER A 84 -18.12 -8.00 -6.49
C SER A 84 -16.80 -8.74 -6.23
N ALA A 85 -15.81 -8.64 -7.14
CA ALA A 85 -14.55 -9.36 -6.96
C ALA A 85 -13.99 -9.04 -5.58
N ALA A 86 -14.06 -10.01 -4.68
CA ALA A 86 -13.73 -9.83 -3.28
C ALA A 86 -12.25 -9.47 -3.21
N LEU A 87 -11.94 -8.27 -2.71
CA LEU A 87 -10.57 -7.87 -2.41
C LEU A 87 -9.98 -8.89 -1.44
N GLU A 88 -8.91 -9.57 -1.83
CA GLU A 88 -8.24 -10.48 -0.92
C GLU A 88 -7.41 -9.68 0.08
N HIS A 89 -7.73 -9.82 1.36
CA HIS A 89 -7.01 -9.13 2.43
C HIS A 89 -5.94 -10.04 3.03
N PHE A 90 -4.69 -9.58 3.00
CA PHE A 90 -3.55 -10.24 3.62
C PHE A 90 -3.01 -9.34 4.74
N PRO A 91 -3.27 -9.66 6.02
CA PRO A 91 -2.61 -8.96 7.11
C PRO A 91 -1.10 -9.24 7.06
N LEU A 92 -0.30 -8.21 7.27
CA LEU A 92 1.16 -8.28 7.38
C LEU A 92 1.65 -8.02 8.81
N ASP A 93 0.81 -8.41 9.78
CA ASP A 93 1.08 -8.30 11.20
C ASP A 93 1.11 -9.69 11.85
N HIS A 94 1.41 -9.75 13.14
CA HIS A 94 1.49 -11.01 13.88
C HIS A 94 0.20 -11.84 13.84
N THR A 95 -0.95 -11.26 13.50
CA THR A 95 -2.21 -12.02 13.38
C THR A 95 -2.27 -12.90 12.14
N ALA A 96 -1.40 -12.67 11.17
CA ALA A 96 -1.18 -13.57 10.04
C ALA A 96 -0.43 -14.85 10.44
N LEU A 97 0.19 -14.87 11.63
CA LEU A 97 1.04 -15.95 12.13
C LEU A 97 0.52 -16.52 13.47
N PRO A 98 -0.75 -16.99 13.55
CA PRO A 98 -1.38 -17.34 14.82
C PRO A 98 -0.75 -18.55 15.53
N THR A 99 0.00 -19.38 14.82
CA THR A 99 0.69 -20.57 15.35
C THR A 99 2.16 -20.32 15.70
N CYS A 100 2.69 -19.12 15.41
CA CYS A 100 4.09 -18.79 15.62
C CYS A 100 4.28 -18.18 17.02
N GLY A 101 4.74 -18.99 17.97
CA GLY A 101 5.13 -18.53 19.30
C GLY A 101 6.44 -17.73 19.32
N GLU A 102 6.89 -17.29 20.49
CA GLU A 102 8.06 -16.40 20.62
C GLU A 102 9.35 -16.99 20.04
N ALA A 103 9.60 -18.29 20.20
CA ALA A 103 10.77 -18.95 19.62
C ALA A 103 10.72 -18.98 18.08
N CYS A 104 9.53 -19.18 17.50
CA CYS A 104 9.33 -19.09 16.05
C CYS A 104 9.54 -17.64 15.56
N MET A 105 9.02 -16.65 16.28
CA MET A 105 9.22 -15.24 15.96
C MET A 105 10.68 -14.82 16.04
N GLU A 106 11.47 -15.40 16.94
CA GLU A 106 12.90 -15.14 17.03
C GLU A 106 13.69 -15.70 15.83
N GLU A 107 13.33 -16.87 15.31
CA GLU A 107 13.92 -17.37 14.07
C GLU A 107 13.54 -16.50 12.86
N LEU A 108 12.27 -16.11 12.77
CA LEU A 108 11.80 -15.18 11.72
C LEU A 108 12.48 -13.80 11.82
N LEU A 109 12.76 -13.33 13.04
CA LEU A 109 13.53 -12.12 13.27
C LEU A 109 14.96 -12.27 12.74
N LYS A 110 15.63 -13.40 13.02
CA LYS A 110 16.98 -13.67 12.50
C LYS A 110 17.00 -13.66 10.98
N GLU A 111 16.01 -14.29 10.34
CA GLU A 111 15.84 -14.28 8.89
C GLU A 111 15.66 -12.86 8.35
N ALA A 112 14.75 -12.09 8.96
CA ALA A 112 14.46 -10.70 8.56
C ALA A 112 15.67 -9.77 8.71
N LEU A 113 16.47 -9.95 9.77
CA LEU A 113 17.68 -9.18 10.01
C LEU A 113 18.80 -9.57 9.04
N ALA A 114 19.02 -10.87 8.84
CA ALA A 114 20.02 -11.37 7.90
C ALA A 114 19.76 -10.89 6.47
N ALA A 115 18.49 -10.87 6.04
CA ALA A 115 18.08 -10.34 4.74
C ALA A 115 18.42 -8.84 4.54
N GLN A 116 18.61 -8.10 5.65
CA GLN A 116 18.89 -6.67 5.65
C GLN A 116 20.33 -6.35 6.09
N GLY A 117 21.20 -7.36 6.19
CA GLY A 117 22.59 -7.19 6.59
C GLY A 117 22.79 -6.86 8.07
N ALA A 118 21.77 -7.06 8.90
CA ALA A 118 21.84 -6.92 10.35
C ALA A 118 22.07 -8.28 11.02
N SER A 119 22.51 -8.28 12.28
CA SER A 119 22.78 -9.50 13.04
C SER A 119 22.05 -9.49 14.38
N TYR A 120 21.79 -10.70 14.89
CA TYR A 120 21.15 -10.91 16.18
C TYR A 120 21.96 -11.89 17.01
N ALA A 121 22.33 -11.47 18.22
CA ALA A 121 22.95 -12.30 19.23
C ALA A 121 21.88 -12.74 20.24
N PRO A 122 21.54 -14.04 20.32
CA PRO A 122 20.50 -14.53 21.22
C PRO A 122 20.81 -14.28 22.70
N GLY A 123 19.76 -14.03 23.48
CA GLY A 123 19.83 -13.81 24.93
C GLY A 123 19.52 -15.08 25.74
N ALA A 124 19.20 -14.90 27.03
CA ALA A 124 18.90 -15.99 27.96
C ALA A 124 17.50 -16.63 27.75
N GLY A 125 16.62 -15.98 26.99
CA GLY A 125 15.27 -16.45 26.67
C GLY A 125 14.81 -15.98 25.28
N PRO A 126 13.60 -16.39 24.85
CA PRO A 126 13.10 -16.03 23.54
C PRO A 126 12.92 -14.52 23.42
N LEU A 127 13.28 -13.97 22.26
CA LEU A 127 13.23 -12.53 21.96
C LEU A 127 13.87 -11.68 23.08
N SER A 128 15.06 -12.07 23.55
CA SER A 128 15.78 -11.38 24.63
C SER A 128 17.24 -11.01 24.33
N GLY A 129 17.64 -11.14 23.07
CA GLY A 129 19.00 -10.89 22.61
C GLY A 129 19.30 -9.44 22.25
N THR A 130 20.43 -9.22 21.58
CA THR A 130 20.89 -7.92 21.10
C THR A 130 20.95 -7.93 19.57
N VAL A 131 20.32 -6.95 18.94
CA VAL A 131 20.39 -6.72 17.49
C VAL A 131 21.45 -5.68 17.18
N THR A 132 22.29 -5.95 16.18
CA THR A 132 23.24 -4.97 15.65
C THR A 132 22.71 -4.45 14.32
N LEU A 133 22.37 -3.17 14.29
CA LEU A 133 21.82 -2.45 13.14
C LEU A 133 22.92 -1.61 12.49
N GLY A 134 23.02 -1.65 11.16
CA GLY A 134 23.90 -0.77 10.39
C GLY A 134 23.24 0.60 10.15
N VAL A 135 23.95 1.67 10.48
CA VAL A 135 23.54 3.07 10.24
C VAL A 135 24.68 3.79 9.52
N GLY A 136 24.62 3.82 8.19
CA GLY A 136 25.74 4.28 7.36
C GLY A 136 26.99 3.41 7.61
N ASP A 137 28.10 4.05 7.98
CA ASP A 137 29.35 3.36 8.32
C ASP A 137 29.44 2.90 9.79
N ALA A 138 28.45 3.26 10.62
CA ALA A 138 28.42 2.92 12.04
C ALA A 138 27.48 1.75 12.33
N SER A 139 27.70 1.05 13.45
CA SER A 139 26.79 0.03 13.96
C SER A 139 26.19 0.45 15.30
N VAL A 140 24.92 0.15 15.48
CA VAL A 140 24.13 0.50 16.67
C VAL A 140 23.54 -0.78 17.25
N ALA A 141 23.75 -1.00 18.56
CA ALA A 141 23.22 -2.16 19.26
C ALA A 141 21.87 -1.81 19.93
N LEU A 142 20.84 -2.62 19.64
CA LEU A 142 19.52 -2.56 20.24
C LEU A 142 19.28 -3.83 21.08
N ASP A 143 19.22 -3.66 22.40
CA ASP A 143 18.93 -4.75 23.33
C ASP A 143 17.42 -5.03 23.39
N ILE A 144 16.99 -6.23 23.03
CA ILE A 144 15.58 -6.66 23.09
C ILE A 144 15.20 -7.06 24.52
N LYS A 145 15.30 -6.13 25.47
CA LYS A 145 15.01 -6.40 26.89
C LYS A 145 13.62 -5.92 27.30
N GLY A 146 13.18 -4.78 26.77
CA GLY A 146 11.90 -4.18 27.09
C GLY A 146 10.76 -4.64 26.17
N LEU A 147 9.54 -4.24 26.54
CA LEU A 147 8.34 -4.58 25.77
C LEU A 147 8.28 -3.86 24.42
N ALA A 148 8.83 -2.66 24.31
CA ALA A 148 8.85 -1.88 23.07
C ALA A 148 9.76 -2.52 22.03
N GLU A 149 10.94 -2.97 22.45
CA GLU A 149 11.93 -3.63 21.61
C GLU A 149 11.45 -5.01 21.18
N ARG A 150 10.75 -5.74 22.06
CA ARG A 150 10.07 -7.00 21.71
C ARG A 150 8.95 -6.78 20.69
N LEU A 151 8.13 -5.73 20.87
CA LEU A 151 7.08 -5.41 19.90
C LEU A 151 7.69 -5.10 18.53
N TRP A 152 8.74 -4.29 18.49
CA TRP A 152 9.48 -4.00 17.26
C TRP A 152 9.98 -5.28 16.58
N ALA A 153 10.58 -6.20 17.35
CA ALA A 153 11.07 -7.46 16.82
C ALA A 153 9.96 -8.32 16.22
N VAL A 154 8.81 -8.40 16.89
CA VAL A 154 7.63 -9.12 16.40
C VAL A 154 7.06 -8.46 15.14
N GLU A 155 6.94 -7.13 15.12
CA GLU A 155 6.44 -6.41 13.94
C GLU A 155 7.37 -6.59 12.72
N LEU A 156 8.68 -6.52 12.92
CA LEU A 156 9.67 -6.74 11.86
C LEU A 156 9.62 -8.19 11.32
N ALA A 157 9.62 -9.17 12.22
CA ALA A 157 9.54 -10.59 11.86
C ALA A 157 8.24 -10.92 11.12
N ALA A 158 7.10 -10.44 11.63
CA ALA A 158 5.80 -10.64 11.01
C ALA A 158 5.71 -9.98 9.63
N LEU A 159 6.15 -8.72 9.50
CA LEU A 159 6.16 -8.02 8.22
C LEU A 159 6.97 -8.78 7.17
N HIS A 160 8.18 -9.22 7.52
CA HIS A 160 9.06 -9.97 6.63
C HIS A 160 8.41 -11.29 6.20
N ARG A 161 7.96 -12.09 7.17
CA ARG A 161 7.44 -13.42 6.90
C ARG A 161 6.11 -13.39 6.16
N SER A 162 5.17 -12.57 6.60
CA SER A 162 3.85 -12.46 5.97
C SER A 162 3.94 -11.92 4.54
N ALA A 163 4.88 -11.01 4.25
CA ALA A 163 5.12 -10.55 2.90
C ALA A 163 5.72 -11.66 2.01
N ALA A 164 6.65 -12.46 2.55
CA ALA A 164 7.22 -13.61 1.84
C ALA A 164 6.16 -14.67 1.55
N ASP A 165 5.29 -14.98 2.51
CA ASP A 165 4.18 -15.93 2.34
C ASP A 165 3.17 -15.42 1.31
N ALA A 166 2.81 -14.14 1.34
CA ALA A 166 1.93 -13.53 0.33
C ALA A 166 2.54 -13.58 -1.08
N ALA A 167 3.82 -13.26 -1.22
CA ALA A 167 4.53 -13.36 -2.50
C ALA A 167 4.62 -14.82 -3.01
N ALA A 168 4.85 -15.78 -2.10
CA ALA A 168 4.91 -17.20 -2.45
C ALA A 168 3.55 -17.73 -2.92
N GLU A 169 2.46 -17.35 -2.24
CA GLU A 169 1.10 -17.71 -2.62
C GLU A 169 0.73 -17.12 -4.00
N GLU A 170 1.10 -15.87 -4.26
CA GLU A 170 0.89 -15.24 -5.57
C GLU A 170 1.66 -15.97 -6.69
N ARG A 171 2.94 -16.30 -6.46
CA ARG A 171 3.73 -17.10 -7.42
C ARG A 171 3.11 -18.48 -7.66
N ARG A 172 2.63 -19.14 -6.61
CA ARG A 172 1.98 -20.45 -6.70
C ARG A 172 0.71 -20.38 -7.55
N ARG A 173 -0.13 -19.37 -7.34
CA ARG A 173 -1.36 -19.16 -8.13
C ARG A 173 -1.04 -18.91 -9.59
N ASN A 174 -0.06 -18.04 -9.87
CA ASN A 174 0.39 -17.75 -11.23
C ASN A 174 0.94 -19.00 -11.95
N ALA A 175 1.54 -19.94 -11.22
CA ALA A 175 2.01 -21.21 -11.76
C ALA A 175 0.89 -22.24 -11.99
N GLN A 176 -0.13 -22.26 -11.13
CA GLN A 176 -1.24 -23.22 -11.21
C GLN A 176 -2.31 -22.82 -12.23
N GLU A 177 -2.57 -21.53 -12.40
CA GLU A 177 -3.63 -21.00 -13.28
C GLU A 177 -3.09 -19.92 -14.23
N PRO A 178 -2.19 -20.28 -15.16
CA PRO A 178 -1.63 -19.33 -16.10
C PRO A 178 -2.72 -18.72 -16.99
N GLY A 179 -2.85 -17.39 -16.97
CA GLY A 179 -3.84 -16.64 -17.75
C GLY A 179 -5.13 -16.28 -17.01
N ARG A 180 -5.29 -16.68 -15.74
CA ARG A 180 -6.37 -16.17 -14.89
C ARG A 180 -6.23 -14.65 -14.72
N VAL A 181 -7.35 -13.95 -14.67
CA VAL A 181 -7.40 -12.56 -14.21
C VAL A 181 -7.20 -12.58 -12.69
N PRO A 182 -6.06 -12.09 -12.17
CA PRO A 182 -5.79 -12.19 -10.74
C PRO A 182 -6.70 -11.26 -9.96
N THR A 183 -7.12 -11.75 -8.80
CA THR A 183 -7.94 -11.01 -7.86
C THR A 183 -7.06 -9.98 -7.16
N PRO A 184 -7.46 -8.70 -7.11
CA PRO A 184 -6.67 -7.69 -6.42
C PRO A 184 -6.44 -8.06 -4.95
N ALA A 185 -5.20 -7.92 -4.48
CA ALA A 185 -4.80 -8.18 -3.10
C ALA A 185 -4.48 -6.88 -2.37
N LEU A 186 -4.99 -6.74 -1.14
CA LEU A 186 -4.62 -5.69 -0.19
C LEU A 186 -3.77 -6.31 0.91
N LEU A 187 -2.49 -5.96 0.91
CA LEU A 187 -1.55 -6.34 1.96
C LEU A 187 -1.41 -5.18 2.94
N GLN A 188 -1.70 -5.39 4.21
CA GLN A 188 -1.82 -4.28 5.16
C GLN A 188 -1.03 -4.51 6.44
N ALA A 189 -0.24 -3.52 6.84
CA ALA A 189 0.41 -3.44 8.15
C ALA A 189 0.07 -2.11 8.84
N THR A 190 -0.05 -2.15 10.16
CA THR A 190 -0.01 -0.96 11.02
C THR A 190 1.09 -1.20 12.03
N LEU A 191 2.18 -0.43 11.94
CA LEU A 191 3.38 -0.57 12.76
C LEU A 191 3.33 0.51 13.85
N VAL A 192 3.30 0.08 15.11
CA VAL A 192 3.25 0.98 16.26
C VAL A 192 4.51 0.96 17.11
N SER A 193 5.42 0.04 16.82
CA SER A 193 6.72 -0.01 17.47
C SER A 193 7.57 1.27 17.34
N PRO A 194 7.52 2.11 16.28
CA PRO A 194 8.28 3.36 16.25
C PRO A 194 7.91 4.31 17.40
N GLN A 195 6.62 4.51 17.66
CA GLN A 195 6.14 5.30 18.80
C GLN A 195 6.54 4.66 20.13
N ALA A 196 6.43 3.33 20.25
CA ALA A 196 6.79 2.61 21.48
C ALA A 196 8.30 2.72 21.79
N LEU A 197 9.15 2.60 20.78
CA LEU A 197 10.61 2.71 20.90
C LEU A 197 11.03 4.13 21.26
N ARG A 198 10.46 5.15 20.60
CA ARG A 198 10.74 6.56 20.92
C ARG A 198 10.29 6.93 22.33
N ALA A 199 9.19 6.35 22.82
CA ALA A 199 8.75 6.51 24.20
C ALA A 199 9.66 5.78 25.22
N SER A 200 10.23 4.63 24.85
CA SER A 200 11.10 3.81 25.73
C SER A 200 12.53 4.34 25.80
N LEU A 201 13.14 4.65 24.65
CA LEU A 201 14.56 5.00 24.51
C LEU A 201 14.79 6.51 24.44
N GLY A 202 13.78 7.28 24.06
CA GLY A 202 13.85 8.71 23.79
C GLY A 202 13.70 9.01 22.30
N ALA A 203 13.03 10.13 21.98
CA ALA A 203 12.69 10.49 20.61
C ALA A 203 13.90 10.77 19.69
N ALA A 204 15.04 11.15 20.27
CA ALA A 204 16.28 11.44 19.56
C ALA A 204 17.36 10.36 19.76
N ASP A 205 16.97 9.17 20.24
CA ASP A 205 17.93 8.07 20.44
C ASP A 205 18.26 7.41 19.09
N PRO A 206 19.54 7.30 18.70
CA PRO A 206 19.94 6.72 17.42
C PRO A 206 19.52 5.26 17.26
N ARG A 207 19.29 4.53 18.37
CA ARG A 207 18.77 3.16 18.33
C ARG A 207 17.33 3.12 17.87
N ALA A 208 16.51 4.09 18.28
CA ALA A 208 15.13 4.19 17.84
C ALA A 208 15.08 4.51 16.33
N ASP A 209 15.85 5.49 15.87
CA ASP A 209 15.87 5.85 14.44
C ASP A 209 16.40 4.71 13.55
N ALA A 210 17.45 4.00 14.01
CA ALA A 210 17.96 2.82 13.31
C ALA A 210 16.91 1.71 13.20
N ALA A 211 16.13 1.47 14.26
CA ALA A 211 15.08 0.48 14.29
C ALA A 211 13.90 0.85 13.37
N VAL A 212 13.56 2.13 13.28
CA VAL A 212 12.52 2.64 12.36
C VAL A 212 12.98 2.55 10.90
N ALA A 213 14.23 2.92 10.62
CA ALA A 213 14.83 2.74 9.29
C ALA A 213 14.84 1.26 8.85
N MET A 214 15.10 0.33 9.79
CA MET A 214 15.02 -1.11 9.52
C MET A 214 13.60 -1.57 9.16
N LEU A 215 12.57 -1.03 9.81
CA LEU A 215 11.18 -1.32 9.43
C LEU A 215 10.84 -0.78 8.04
N ALA A 216 11.33 0.42 7.68
CA ALA A 216 11.17 0.96 6.34
C ALA A 216 11.88 0.13 5.27
N LYS A 217 13.10 -0.35 5.55
CA LYS A 217 13.81 -1.29 4.68
C LYS A 217 13.05 -2.60 4.50
N ALA A 218 12.52 -3.16 5.58
CA ALA A 218 11.68 -4.36 5.51
C ALA A 218 10.40 -4.12 4.69
N ALA A 219 9.77 -2.95 4.84
CA ALA A 219 8.60 -2.54 4.06
C ALA A 219 8.91 -2.41 2.57
N ALA A 220 10.05 -1.79 2.22
CA ALA A 220 10.51 -1.67 0.84
C ALA A 220 10.87 -3.05 0.23
N ALA A 221 11.52 -3.92 1.01
CA ALA A 221 11.80 -5.30 0.60
C ALA A 221 10.53 -6.12 0.40
N ALA A 222 9.53 -5.96 1.27
CA ALA A 222 8.21 -6.56 1.11
C ALA A 222 7.53 -6.09 -0.18
N HIS A 223 7.57 -4.78 -0.47
CA HIS A 223 7.06 -4.25 -1.75
C HIS A 223 7.79 -4.86 -2.95
N ALA A 224 9.12 -4.96 -2.90
CA ALA A 224 9.91 -5.53 -3.97
C ALA A 224 9.54 -7.01 -4.23
N ALA A 225 9.43 -7.82 -3.17
CA ALA A 225 9.07 -9.24 -3.28
C ALA A 225 7.66 -9.43 -3.87
N VAL A 226 6.68 -8.64 -3.40
CA VAL A 226 5.30 -8.70 -3.89
C VAL A 226 5.19 -8.15 -5.31
N SER A 227 5.94 -7.09 -5.63
CA SER A 227 6.05 -6.54 -6.98
C SER A 227 6.63 -7.57 -7.95
N GLU A 228 7.66 -8.29 -7.56
CA GLU A 228 8.23 -9.37 -8.38
C GLU A 228 7.21 -10.49 -8.60
N ALA A 229 6.54 -10.96 -7.53
CA ALA A 229 5.54 -12.02 -7.61
C ALA A 229 4.33 -11.66 -8.50
N SER A 230 3.95 -10.39 -8.55
CA SER A 230 2.84 -9.86 -9.35
C SER A 230 3.24 -9.36 -10.75
N GLY A 231 4.49 -9.60 -11.17
CA GLY A 231 4.99 -9.19 -12.50
C GLY A 231 5.12 -7.68 -12.67
N GLY A 232 5.53 -6.98 -11.62
CA GLY A 232 5.72 -5.52 -11.59
C GLY A 232 4.46 -4.71 -11.29
N ARG A 233 3.34 -5.39 -10.99
CA ARG A 233 2.02 -4.75 -10.78
C ARG A 233 1.67 -4.61 -9.30
N ALA A 234 2.63 -4.20 -8.48
CA ALA A 234 2.37 -3.85 -7.08
C ALA A 234 2.57 -2.36 -6.82
N ALA A 235 1.62 -1.74 -6.12
CA ALA A 235 1.75 -0.39 -5.61
C ALA A 235 2.02 -0.41 -4.10
N MET A 236 2.77 0.57 -3.60
CA MET A 236 2.97 0.77 -2.17
C MET A 236 2.40 2.12 -1.77
N HIS A 237 1.70 2.12 -0.64
CA HIS A 237 1.25 3.30 0.07
C HIS A 237 1.81 3.23 1.50
N ALA A 238 2.53 4.28 1.89
CA ALA A 238 3.01 4.44 3.25
C ALA A 238 2.34 5.67 3.87
N ALA A 239 1.74 5.51 5.05
CA ALA A 239 1.20 6.61 5.84
C ALA A 239 2.05 6.82 7.09
N LEU A 240 2.61 8.01 7.23
CA LEU A 240 3.31 8.45 8.45
C LEU A 240 2.30 9.21 9.30
N LEU A 241 1.97 8.67 10.48
CA LEU A 241 0.81 9.12 11.25
C LEU A 241 1.14 10.16 12.34
N GLY A 242 2.40 10.53 12.51
CA GLY A 242 2.83 11.29 13.68
C GLY A 242 2.56 10.53 14.97
N ASP A 243 2.55 11.24 16.10
CA ASP A 243 2.19 10.65 17.38
C ASP A 243 0.69 10.36 17.45
N VAL A 244 0.33 9.10 17.66
CA VAL A 244 -1.08 8.71 17.75
C VAL A 244 -1.64 9.08 19.12
N PRO A 245 -2.87 9.64 19.17
CA PRO A 245 -3.48 10.10 20.42
C PRO A 245 -4.01 8.90 21.23
N VAL A 246 -3.15 8.30 22.04
CA VAL A 246 -3.52 7.24 22.97
C VAL A 246 -3.88 7.83 24.33
N THR A 247 -5.03 7.43 24.88
CA THR A 247 -5.44 7.82 26.24
C THR A 247 -4.73 6.93 27.26
N GLY A 248 -3.60 7.38 27.77
CA GLY A 248 -2.82 6.70 28.82
C GLY A 248 -1.36 6.46 28.45
N THR A 249 -0.53 6.17 29.46
CA THR A 249 0.90 5.87 29.30
C THR A 249 1.12 4.36 29.20
N GLY A 250 1.81 3.90 28.15
CA GLY A 250 2.28 2.51 28.01
C GLY A 250 1.85 1.81 26.72
N LEU A 251 2.23 0.53 26.59
CA LEU A 251 2.08 -0.25 25.34
C LEU A 251 0.62 -0.71 25.08
N LYS A 252 -0.13 -1.01 26.13
CA LYS A 252 -1.50 -1.56 26.01
C LYS A 252 -2.47 -0.62 25.27
N PRO A 253 -2.55 0.69 25.59
CA PRO A 253 -3.37 1.63 24.83
C PRO A 253 -2.98 1.72 23.35
N LEU A 254 -1.68 1.58 23.04
CA LEU A 254 -1.16 1.64 21.68
C LEU A 254 -1.57 0.41 20.85
N LEU A 255 -1.51 -0.78 21.44
CA LEU A 255 -2.00 -2.01 20.79
C LEU A 255 -3.53 -1.98 20.58
N GLN A 256 -4.27 -1.46 21.56
CA GLN A 256 -5.73 -1.26 21.40
C GLN A 256 -6.05 -0.27 20.28
N TRP A 257 -5.27 0.80 20.17
CA TRP A 257 -5.39 1.76 19.07
C TRP A 257 -5.06 1.10 17.73
N GLN A 258 -4.00 0.30 17.64
CA GLN A 258 -3.60 -0.45 16.43
C GLN A 258 -4.75 -1.34 15.94
N ASP A 259 -5.36 -2.10 16.85
CA ASP A 259 -6.50 -2.97 16.55
C ASP A 259 -7.73 -2.18 16.09
N ALA A 260 -8.06 -1.10 16.78
CA ALA A 260 -9.20 -0.24 16.42
C ALA A 260 -8.98 0.44 15.05
N HIS A 261 -7.75 0.91 14.79
CA HIS A 261 -7.37 1.51 13.52
C HIS A 261 -7.47 0.50 12.37
N ARG A 262 -6.97 -0.72 12.58
CA ARG A 262 -7.08 -1.83 11.61
C ARG A 262 -8.53 -2.15 11.26
N ARG A 263 -9.39 -2.36 12.27
CA ARG A 263 -10.83 -2.62 12.06
C ARG A 263 -11.52 -1.48 11.31
N ARG A 264 -11.13 -0.24 11.60
CA ARG A 264 -11.66 0.92 10.88
C ARG A 264 -11.23 0.94 9.41
N LEU A 265 -9.97 0.63 9.11
CA LEU A 265 -9.48 0.52 7.73
C LEU A 265 -10.19 -0.59 6.95
N GLN A 266 -10.54 -1.68 7.63
CA GLN A 266 -11.33 -2.79 7.07
C GLN A 266 -12.84 -2.49 6.96
N GLY A 267 -13.31 -1.31 7.41
CA GLY A 267 -14.73 -0.97 7.39
C GLY A 267 -15.60 -1.75 8.39
N THR A 268 -14.99 -2.49 9.32
CA THR A 268 -15.68 -3.32 10.33
C THR A 268 -15.85 -2.60 11.68
N GLY A 269 -15.35 -1.36 11.81
CA GLY A 269 -15.49 -0.52 13.00
C GLY A 269 -16.77 0.33 13.04
N THR A 270 -17.19 0.74 14.24
CA THR A 270 -18.39 1.55 14.55
C THR A 270 -18.39 3.00 14.02
N GLY A 271 -17.48 3.32 13.10
CA GLY A 271 -17.38 4.60 12.40
C GLY A 271 -17.06 4.45 10.91
N ALA A 272 -17.31 3.26 10.35
CA ALA A 272 -17.30 3.06 8.91
C ALA A 272 -18.36 3.97 8.27
N SER A 273 -17.98 4.67 7.19
CA SER A 273 -18.93 5.35 6.30
C SER A 273 -20.07 4.39 5.99
N THR A 274 -21.31 4.89 6.02
CA THR A 274 -22.47 4.06 5.75
C THR A 274 -22.32 3.40 4.36
N PRO A 275 -22.90 2.21 4.15
CA PRO A 275 -22.93 1.54 2.83
C PRO A 275 -23.42 2.47 1.70
N GLU A 276 -24.27 3.45 2.03
CA GLU A 276 -24.76 4.48 1.10
C GLU A 276 -23.68 5.46 0.63
N GLU A 277 -22.78 5.93 1.51
CA GLU A 277 -21.64 6.79 1.11
C GLU A 277 -20.63 6.01 0.24
N GLN A 278 -20.49 4.70 0.49
CA GLN A 278 -19.65 3.82 -0.31
C GLN A 278 -20.25 3.60 -1.71
N ALA A 279 -21.56 3.38 -1.82
CA ALA A 279 -22.24 3.26 -3.10
C ALA A 279 -22.21 4.58 -3.91
N ALA A 280 -22.35 5.73 -3.24
CA ALA A 280 -22.40 7.04 -3.91
C ALA A 280 -21.06 7.44 -4.54
N SER A 281 -19.94 7.22 -3.84
CA SER A 281 -18.60 7.58 -4.34
C SER A 281 -18.13 6.69 -5.48
N VAL A 282 -18.40 5.39 -5.42
CA VAL A 282 -18.11 4.44 -6.51
C VAL A 282 -18.98 4.74 -7.73
N ASN A 283 -20.28 5.00 -7.55
CA ASN A 283 -21.17 5.38 -8.64
C ASN A 283 -20.76 6.68 -9.33
N TRP A 284 -20.22 7.64 -8.59
CA TRP A 284 -19.77 8.90 -9.16
C TRP A 284 -18.53 8.71 -10.05
N ALA A 285 -17.54 7.93 -9.59
CA ALA A 285 -16.33 7.65 -10.36
C ALA A 285 -16.61 6.83 -11.62
N THR A 286 -17.45 5.80 -11.52
CA THR A 286 -17.83 4.95 -12.67
C THR A 286 -18.67 5.72 -13.67
N SER A 287 -19.64 6.53 -13.21
CA SER A 287 -20.43 7.40 -14.08
C SER A 287 -19.53 8.39 -14.82
N SER A 288 -18.59 9.02 -14.12
CA SER A 288 -17.69 10.01 -14.71
C SER A 288 -16.77 9.39 -15.77
N ALA A 289 -16.23 8.18 -15.51
CA ALA A 289 -15.43 7.44 -16.47
C ALA A 289 -16.26 6.99 -17.70
N ALA A 290 -17.50 6.56 -17.49
CA ALA A 290 -18.42 6.20 -18.57
C ALA A 290 -18.74 7.41 -19.45
N TRP A 291 -19.02 8.57 -18.85
CA TRP A 291 -19.24 9.83 -19.57
C TRP A 291 -18.01 10.27 -20.37
N ALA A 292 -16.82 10.21 -19.75
CA ALA A 292 -15.57 10.54 -20.45
C ALA A 292 -15.33 9.61 -21.66
N THR A 293 -15.54 8.31 -21.48
CA THR A 293 -15.38 7.32 -22.55
C THR A 293 -16.40 7.53 -23.67
N ALA A 294 -17.65 7.82 -23.33
CA ALA A 294 -18.71 8.11 -24.30
C ALA A 294 -18.39 9.37 -25.11
N ILE A 295 -17.90 10.44 -24.46
CA ILE A 295 -17.50 11.67 -25.15
C ILE A 295 -16.35 11.41 -26.13
N ILE A 296 -15.34 10.64 -25.72
CA ILE A 296 -14.22 10.26 -26.58
C ILE A 296 -14.71 9.46 -27.79
N LEU A 297 -15.58 8.46 -27.58
CA LEU A 297 -16.14 7.66 -28.66
C LEU A 297 -16.99 8.49 -29.64
N VAL A 298 -17.81 9.41 -29.13
CA VAL A 298 -18.59 10.34 -29.97
C VAL A 298 -17.67 11.24 -30.77
N PHE A 299 -16.58 11.74 -30.18
CA PHE A 299 -15.60 12.56 -30.89
C PHE A 299 -14.94 11.78 -32.02
N PHE A 300 -14.48 10.55 -31.77
CA PHE A 300 -13.92 9.69 -32.80
C PHE A 300 -14.94 9.30 -33.88
N ALA A 301 -16.19 9.07 -33.51
CA ALA A 301 -17.26 8.77 -34.46
C ALA A 301 -17.55 9.97 -35.39
N LEU A 302 -17.58 11.19 -34.84
CA LEU A 302 -17.74 12.43 -35.60
C LEU A 302 -16.55 12.68 -36.54
N VAL A 303 -15.32 12.52 -36.05
CA VAL A 303 -14.11 12.63 -36.88
C VAL A 303 -14.09 11.57 -37.98
N SER A 304 -14.49 10.33 -37.69
CA SER A 304 -14.59 9.27 -38.68
C SER A 304 -15.66 9.55 -39.74
N CYS A 305 -16.84 10.05 -39.33
CA CYS A 305 -17.87 10.46 -40.28
C CYS A 305 -17.41 11.64 -41.14
N TYR A 306 -16.75 12.63 -40.55
CA TYR A 306 -16.23 13.79 -41.28
C TYR A 306 -15.15 13.40 -42.29
N THR A 307 -14.25 12.48 -41.92
CA THR A 307 -13.21 11.99 -42.83
C THR A 307 -13.80 11.13 -43.94
N LEU A 308 -14.78 10.27 -43.67
CA LEU A 308 -15.51 9.51 -44.69
C LEU A 308 -16.29 10.42 -45.65
N ALA A 309 -16.98 11.45 -45.13
CA ALA A 309 -17.74 12.39 -45.95
C ALA A 309 -16.84 13.26 -46.84
N ASN A 310 -15.62 13.57 -46.39
CA ASN A 310 -14.63 14.35 -47.14
C ASN A 310 -13.55 13.50 -47.82
N MET A 311 -13.72 12.17 -47.87
CA MET A 311 -12.84 11.35 -48.70
C MET A 311 -13.05 11.79 -50.15
N ARG A 312 -11.99 12.38 -50.72
CA ARG A 312 -11.92 12.59 -52.17
C ARG A 312 -11.83 11.19 -52.77
N PHE A 313 -12.98 10.66 -53.19
CA PHE A 313 -13.00 9.52 -54.09
C PHE A 313 -12.03 9.85 -55.23
N LYS A 314 -10.96 9.06 -55.36
CA LYS A 314 -10.18 9.08 -56.60
C LYS A 314 -11.19 8.82 -57.70
N LEU A 315 -11.40 9.81 -58.56
CA LEU A 315 -12.20 9.74 -59.77
C LEU A 315 -11.48 8.81 -60.77
N ASP A 316 -11.20 7.58 -60.36
CA ASP A 316 -10.62 6.55 -61.21
C ASP A 316 -11.69 6.11 -62.22
N SER A 317 -11.64 6.82 -63.35
CA SER A 317 -11.80 6.36 -64.74
C SER A 317 -13.09 5.66 -65.21
N LEU A 318 -14.04 5.30 -64.35
CA LEU A 318 -15.29 4.62 -64.80
C LEU A 318 -16.51 5.54 -64.97
N LEU A 319 -16.49 6.77 -64.43
CA LEU A 319 -17.62 7.70 -64.48
C LEU A 319 -17.57 8.71 -65.66
N TYR A 320 -16.52 8.71 -66.48
CA TYR A 320 -16.40 9.58 -67.66
C TYR A 320 -16.86 8.95 -68.99
N SER A 321 -17.58 7.82 -68.97
CA SER A 321 -18.13 7.22 -70.21
C SER A 321 -19.43 7.84 -70.72
N ARG A 322 -19.98 8.88 -70.05
CA ARG A 322 -21.19 9.58 -70.50
C ARG A 322 -20.94 11.06 -70.81
N GLN A 323 -20.34 11.29 -71.97
CA GLN A 323 -20.76 12.36 -72.90
C GLN A 323 -20.20 12.05 -74.29
N LYS A 324 -20.87 11.15 -75.03
CA LYS A 324 -20.88 11.26 -76.49
C LYS A 324 -21.91 12.35 -76.80
N ALA A 325 -21.41 13.54 -77.09
CA ALA A 325 -22.20 14.57 -77.75
C ALA A 325 -22.16 14.27 -79.26
N GLU A 326 -23.34 14.23 -79.87
CA GLU A 326 -23.53 14.43 -81.31
C GLU A 326 -23.16 15.85 -81.72
#